data_AF-A0A662LXT7-F1
#
_entry.id   AF-A0A662LXT7-F1
#
_cell.length_a   1.000
_cell.length_b   1.000
_cell.length_c   1.000
_cell.angle_alpha   90.00
_cell.angle_beta   90.00
_cell.angle_gamma   90.00
#
_symmetry.space_group_name_H-M   'P 1'
#
loop_
_entity.id
_entity.type
_entity.pdbx_description
1 polymer ?
#
loop_
_entity_poly.entity_id
_entity_poly.type
_entity_poly.pdbx_seq_one_letter_code
_entity_poly.pdbx_strand_id
1 'polypeptide(L)'
;MVIEVLIVDDSALMRKMISDILESDSEIKVVDIAHNGKDALSKVEKHHPDVITMDVEMPVMNGIEAVKEIMKNNPTPILMVSALTRQGADVTMDALQAGAIDFICKPSGSISTDIKTIGLEIIQKVKSAGKANISSIPRQQKSITTSENKLQSSRTIGKKIQTLIVDDSPFFIKTTTDILKEHPDINIIGTAGNGIEAIEKNQEYNPDVIVMDIDMPEMNGVEAAHQILKKQFVPIIIFSCDTTHDMKNVKTALEIGAVDYLAKPSEGMSMRSISKLFVQKIRDASTQKNIKKHSQINSSEGILVIGTSTGGPQTLSSLIPNFPEDLPVGILLVQHMPPLFTKSLAERLDKISNIRVKEAEEGDEIKPGLALIAPGGFHMTTEEKTEHGKTIRYVSLNQNDRIHGVRPAVDITFTTAANIYGKNTVGVLLTGMGQDGANSMGLIKAKGGYTIAQDEATSIIFGMPQAAIKLGVVDKVLPLDRIANHSVNKIKNNLV
;
A
#
# COMPACT_ATOMS: atom_id res chain seq x y z
N MET A 1 17.62 2.65 33.00
CA MET A 1 17.82 1.23 32.63
C MET A 1 18.95 1.22 31.63
N VAL A 2 19.97 0.38 31.84
CA VAL A 2 21.11 0.28 30.91
C VAL A 2 20.72 -0.70 29.82
N ILE A 3 20.94 -0.34 28.56
CA ILE A 3 20.65 -1.17 27.38
C ILE A 3 21.85 -2.08 27.12
N GLU A 4 21.62 -3.38 27.19
CA GLU A 4 22.64 -4.40 26.97
C GLU A 4 22.73 -4.78 25.49
N VAL A 5 23.90 -4.56 24.89
CA VAL A 5 24.12 -4.71 23.43
C VAL A 5 25.09 -5.84 23.13
N LEU A 6 24.72 -6.72 22.19
CA LEU A 6 25.62 -7.68 21.57
C LEU A 6 26.08 -7.14 20.21
N ILE A 7 27.40 -7.02 20.03
CA ILE A 7 27.98 -6.58 18.75
C ILE A 7 28.41 -7.81 17.94
N VAL A 8 27.96 -7.92 16.69
CA VAL A 8 28.28 -9.04 15.79
C VAL A 8 28.87 -8.49 14.49
N ASP A 9 30.15 -8.74 14.25
CA ASP A 9 30.86 -8.31 13.04
C ASP A 9 32.13 -9.17 12.88
N ASP A 10 32.58 -9.48 11.67
CA ASP A 10 33.79 -10.30 11.47
C ASP A 10 35.08 -9.46 11.57
N SER A 11 35.00 -8.14 11.37
CA SER A 11 36.09 -7.17 11.46
C SER A 11 36.40 -6.74 12.89
N ALA A 12 37.61 -7.05 13.37
CA ALA A 12 38.09 -6.62 14.67
C ALA A 12 38.09 -5.09 14.85
N LEU A 13 38.41 -4.35 13.78
CA LEU A 13 38.40 -2.90 13.78
C LEU A 13 36.98 -2.35 13.98
N MET A 14 36.00 -2.91 13.27
CA MET A 14 34.61 -2.45 13.35
C MET A 14 34.02 -2.73 14.72
N ARG A 15 34.26 -3.92 15.28
CA ARG A 15 33.84 -4.25 16.64
C ARG A 15 34.38 -3.27 17.66
N LYS A 16 35.69 -2.97 17.61
CA LYS A 16 36.30 -1.98 18.51
C LYS A 16 35.68 -0.59 18.35
N MET A 17 35.47 -0.15 17.10
CA MET A 17 34.88 1.16 16.82
C MET A 17 33.44 1.28 17.31
N ILE A 18 32.58 0.29 17.02
CA ILE A 18 31.19 0.28 17.49
C ILE A 18 31.15 0.19 19.01
N SER A 19 31.98 -0.66 19.64
CA SER A 19 32.09 -0.71 21.10
C SER A 19 32.44 0.65 21.69
N ASP A 20 33.49 1.31 21.19
CA ASP A 20 33.93 2.61 21.72
C ASP A 20 32.85 3.69 21.57
N ILE A 21 32.09 3.68 20.47
CA ILE A 21 30.94 4.57 20.26
C ILE A 21 29.84 4.28 21.27
N LEU A 22 29.42 3.02 21.41
CA LEU A 22 28.31 2.64 22.28
C LEU A 22 28.64 2.85 23.76
N GLU A 23 29.84 2.46 24.19
CA GLU A 23 30.30 2.61 25.58
C GLU A 23 30.60 4.08 25.97
N SER A 24 30.63 5.00 25.00
CA SER A 24 30.70 6.43 25.30
C SER A 24 29.43 7.00 25.94
N ASP A 25 28.31 6.27 25.86
CA ASP A 25 27.04 6.61 26.48
C ASP A 25 26.76 5.74 27.72
N SER A 26 26.57 6.37 28.87
CA SER A 26 26.36 5.66 30.15
C SER A 26 25.09 4.81 30.22
N GLU A 27 24.15 4.99 29.29
CA GLU A 27 22.92 4.20 29.22
C GLU A 27 23.08 2.93 28.37
N ILE A 28 24.25 2.67 27.77
CA ILE A 28 24.52 1.51 26.92
C ILE A 28 25.70 0.71 27.49
N LYS A 29 25.58 -0.61 27.48
CA LYS A 29 26.64 -1.54 27.89
C LYS A 29 26.79 -2.63 26.84
N VAL A 30 28.00 -2.82 26.35
CA VAL A 30 28.32 -3.96 25.47
C VAL A 30 28.52 -5.20 26.33
N VAL A 31 27.62 -6.18 26.21
CA VAL A 31 27.64 -7.38 27.08
C VAL A 31 28.56 -8.48 26.56
N ASP A 32 28.68 -8.61 25.24
CA ASP A 32 29.59 -9.52 24.58
C ASP A 32 29.76 -9.10 23.12
N ILE A 33 30.66 -9.76 22.42
CA ILE A 33 31.07 -9.51 21.05
C ILE A 33 31.13 -10.82 20.28
N ALA A 34 30.39 -10.98 19.20
CA ALA A 34 30.40 -12.17 18.34
C ALA A 34 31.14 -11.93 17.00
N HIS A 35 31.68 -13.01 16.43
CA HIS A 35 32.52 -12.96 15.22
C HIS A 35 31.83 -13.46 13.94
N ASN A 36 30.65 -14.05 14.05
CA ASN A 36 29.80 -14.53 12.95
C ASN A 36 28.39 -14.85 13.47
N GLY A 37 27.46 -15.20 12.58
CA GLY A 37 26.09 -15.51 12.95
C GLY A 37 25.93 -16.70 13.91
N LYS A 38 26.77 -17.74 13.80
CA LYS A 38 26.68 -18.94 14.65
C LYS A 38 27.14 -18.65 16.09
N ASP A 39 28.21 -17.88 16.22
CA ASP A 39 28.68 -17.37 17.52
C ASP A 39 27.61 -16.45 18.15
N ALA A 40 26.99 -15.58 17.34
CA ALA A 40 25.91 -14.72 17.80
C ALA A 40 24.73 -15.51 18.37
N LEU A 41 24.27 -16.59 17.72
CA LEU A 41 23.18 -17.42 18.25
C LEU A 41 23.46 -17.95 19.67
N SER A 42 24.68 -18.44 19.89
CA SER A 42 25.09 -18.97 21.20
C SER A 42 25.14 -17.87 22.27
N LYS A 43 25.58 -16.67 21.89
CA LYS A 43 25.68 -15.52 22.81
C LYS A 43 24.34 -14.86 23.10
N VAL A 44 23.40 -14.84 22.15
CA VAL A 44 22.03 -14.37 22.37
C VAL A 44 21.33 -15.23 23.43
N GLU A 45 21.48 -16.56 23.35
CA GLU A 45 20.90 -17.49 24.33
C GLU A 45 21.55 -17.34 25.72
N LYS A 46 22.85 -17.06 25.76
CA LYS A 46 23.59 -16.92 27.02
C LYS A 46 23.36 -15.56 27.71
N HIS A 47 23.33 -14.48 26.94
CA HIS A 47 23.37 -13.11 27.47
C HIS A 47 22.03 -12.39 27.42
N HIS A 48 21.07 -12.86 26.61
CA HIS A 48 19.76 -12.22 26.42
C HIS A 48 19.86 -10.69 26.23
N PRO A 49 20.63 -10.20 25.24
CA PRO A 49 20.85 -8.77 25.05
C PRO A 49 19.54 -8.05 24.69
N ASP A 50 19.43 -6.78 25.06
CA ASP A 50 18.32 -5.91 24.68
C ASP A 50 18.36 -5.51 23.20
N VAL A 51 19.56 -5.41 22.61
CA VAL A 51 19.77 -5.05 21.21
C VAL A 51 20.96 -5.80 20.62
N ILE A 52 20.89 -6.15 19.35
CA ILE A 52 21.99 -6.74 18.60
C ILE A 52 22.35 -5.80 17.44
N THR A 53 23.63 -5.42 17.33
CA THR A 53 24.14 -4.82 16.09
C THR A 53 24.76 -5.93 15.24
N MET A 54 24.31 -6.09 14.00
CA MET A 54 24.63 -7.27 13.19
C MET A 54 25.19 -6.87 11.83
N ASP A 55 26.44 -7.26 11.54
CA ASP A 55 26.96 -7.16 10.18
C ASP A 55 26.21 -8.08 9.22
N VAL A 56 26.13 -7.66 7.97
CA VAL A 56 25.43 -8.39 6.91
C VAL A 56 26.29 -9.54 6.38
N GLU A 57 27.54 -9.25 6.02
CA GLU A 57 28.43 -10.19 5.34
C GLU A 57 29.45 -10.74 6.33
N MET A 58 29.33 -12.02 6.68
CA MET A 58 30.23 -12.69 7.62
C MET A 58 30.47 -14.14 7.19
N PRO A 59 31.63 -14.74 7.53
CA PRO A 59 31.88 -16.15 7.26
C PRO A 59 31.03 -17.07 8.13
N VAL A 60 30.95 -18.35 7.76
CA VAL A 60 30.24 -19.45 8.46
C VAL A 60 28.72 -19.33 8.45
N MET A 61 28.16 -18.23 8.98
CA MET A 61 26.74 -17.90 8.94
C MET A 61 26.62 -16.40 8.77
N ASN A 62 25.93 -15.96 7.72
CA ASN A 62 25.79 -14.55 7.41
C ASN A 62 24.74 -13.86 8.29
N GLY A 63 24.71 -12.52 8.26
CA GLY A 63 23.80 -11.72 9.07
C GLY A 63 22.32 -11.99 8.82
N ILE A 64 21.92 -12.24 7.57
CA ILE A 64 20.51 -12.52 7.22
C ILE A 64 20.07 -13.87 7.80
N GLU A 65 20.89 -14.91 7.67
CA GLU A 65 20.63 -16.22 8.27
C GLU A 65 20.53 -16.12 9.79
N ALA A 66 21.44 -15.37 10.42
CA ALA A 66 21.43 -15.11 11.85
C ALA A 66 20.14 -14.38 12.27
N VAL A 67 19.73 -13.33 11.55
CA VAL A 67 18.46 -12.62 11.81
C VAL A 67 17.28 -13.58 11.79
N LYS A 68 17.17 -14.43 10.78
CA LYS A 68 16.07 -15.39 10.67
C LYS A 68 16.02 -16.35 11.86
N GLU A 69 17.15 -16.92 12.26
CA GLU A 69 17.22 -17.86 13.37
C GLU A 69 17.00 -17.19 14.73
N ILE A 70 17.56 -15.99 14.96
CA ILE A 70 17.33 -15.21 16.18
C ILE A 70 15.85 -14.85 16.28
N MET A 71 15.27 -14.25 15.24
CA MET A 71 13.86 -13.83 15.22
C MET A 71 12.88 -14.99 15.38
N LYS A 72 13.28 -16.22 15.01
CA LYS A 72 12.48 -17.43 15.16
C LYS A 72 12.56 -18.02 16.57
N ASN A 73 13.77 -18.12 17.12
CA ASN A 73 14.00 -18.87 18.37
C ASN A 73 13.98 -17.95 19.60
N ASN A 74 14.65 -16.80 19.53
CA ASN A 74 14.77 -15.80 20.59
C ASN A 74 14.60 -14.38 20.01
N PRO A 75 13.36 -13.95 19.70
CA PRO A 75 13.13 -12.67 19.04
C PRO A 75 13.75 -11.51 19.82
N THR A 76 14.77 -10.89 19.23
CA THR A 76 15.58 -9.84 19.85
C THR A 76 15.72 -8.67 18.87
N PRO A 77 15.70 -7.41 19.30
CA PRO A 77 15.85 -6.26 18.42
C PRO A 77 17.20 -6.29 17.69
N ILE A 78 17.18 -6.32 16.36
CA ILE A 78 18.40 -6.35 15.54
C ILE A 78 18.49 -5.07 14.69
N LEU A 79 19.64 -4.40 14.78
CA LEU A 79 20.06 -3.31 13.91
C LEU A 79 21.15 -3.83 12.98
N MET A 80 20.90 -3.82 11.68
CA MET A 80 21.91 -4.22 10.71
C MET A 80 23.02 -3.18 10.60
N VAL A 81 24.25 -3.60 10.39
CA VAL A 81 25.39 -2.72 10.12
C VAL A 81 25.78 -2.92 8.67
N SER A 82 25.51 -1.93 7.82
CA SER A 82 25.67 -2.05 6.36
C SER A 82 26.56 -0.98 5.76
N ALA A 83 27.29 -1.33 4.70
CA ALA A 83 27.98 -0.38 3.85
C ALA A 83 27.00 0.46 3.01
N LEU A 84 27.43 1.66 2.61
CA LEU A 84 26.68 2.57 1.73
C LEU A 84 26.94 2.25 0.24
N THR A 85 26.60 1.03 -0.17
CA THR A 85 26.70 0.57 -1.56
C THR A 85 25.35 0.07 -2.04
N ARG A 86 25.14 -0.05 -3.37
CA ARG A 86 23.88 -0.58 -3.92
C ARG A 86 23.62 -2.02 -3.46
N GLN A 87 24.65 -2.88 -3.55
CA GLN A 87 24.57 -4.25 -3.06
C GLN A 87 24.27 -4.28 -1.55
N GLY A 88 24.92 -3.43 -0.76
CA GLY A 88 24.63 -3.32 0.68
C GLY A 88 23.19 -2.90 0.97
N ALA A 89 22.62 -1.98 0.19
CA ALA A 89 21.24 -1.56 0.32
C ALA A 89 20.24 -2.71 0.06
N ASP A 90 20.41 -3.44 -1.03
CA ASP A 90 19.53 -4.56 -1.40
C ASP A 90 19.57 -5.67 -0.34
N VAL A 91 20.77 -6.06 0.09
CA VAL A 91 20.94 -7.10 1.11
C VAL A 91 20.41 -6.63 2.47
N THR A 92 20.56 -5.34 2.81
CA THR A 92 19.94 -4.78 4.03
C THR A 92 18.42 -4.84 3.97
N MET A 93 17.81 -4.55 2.80
CA MET A 93 16.35 -4.68 2.68
C MET A 93 15.91 -6.12 2.96
N ASP A 94 16.67 -7.14 2.55
CA ASP A 94 16.37 -8.55 2.83
C ASP A 94 16.47 -8.87 4.31
N ALA A 95 17.47 -8.31 5.01
CA ALA A 95 17.58 -8.42 6.46
C ALA A 95 16.39 -7.77 7.19
N LEU A 96 15.93 -6.59 6.74
CA LEU A 96 14.75 -5.94 7.30
C LEU A 96 13.50 -6.80 7.11
N GLN A 97 13.33 -7.44 5.95
CA GLN A 97 12.24 -8.39 5.75
C GLN A 97 12.34 -9.66 6.58
N ALA A 98 13.56 -10.09 6.92
CA ALA A 98 13.80 -11.22 7.81
C ALA A 98 13.48 -10.91 9.28
N GLY A 99 13.26 -9.64 9.62
CA GLY A 99 12.82 -9.20 10.95
C GLY A 99 13.73 -8.17 11.61
N ALA A 100 14.84 -7.75 10.98
CA ALA A 100 15.65 -6.65 11.51
C ALA A 100 14.86 -5.34 11.53
N ILE A 101 14.99 -4.55 12.59
CA ILE A 101 14.15 -3.37 12.84
C ILE A 101 14.57 -2.18 11.97
N ASP A 102 15.88 -2.00 11.85
CA ASP A 102 16.50 -0.88 11.13
C ASP A 102 17.97 -1.21 10.86
N PHE A 103 18.72 -0.26 10.34
CA PHE A 103 20.14 -0.41 10.07
C PHE A 103 20.94 0.85 10.42
N ILE A 104 22.24 0.66 10.47
CA ILE A 104 23.28 1.63 10.74
C ILE A 104 24.25 1.60 9.56
N CYS A 105 24.64 2.78 9.07
CA CYS A 105 25.69 2.87 8.07
C CYS A 105 27.06 2.65 8.72
N LYS A 106 27.88 1.78 8.13
CA LYS A 106 29.27 1.59 8.55
C LYS A 106 30.00 2.94 8.49
N PRO A 107 30.67 3.37 9.58
CA PRO A 107 31.50 4.56 9.58
C PRO A 107 32.76 4.29 8.73
N SER A 108 32.74 4.70 7.46
CA SER A 108 33.89 4.58 6.55
C SER A 108 34.19 5.93 5.88
N GLY A 109 35.24 6.62 6.34
CA GLY A 109 35.69 7.93 5.83
C GLY A 109 36.68 8.66 6.76
N SER A 110 37.66 9.38 6.18
CA SER A 110 38.89 9.88 6.82
C SER A 110 38.80 11.23 7.58
N ILE A 111 37.63 11.61 8.13
CA ILE A 111 37.45 12.94 8.74
C ILE A 111 36.76 12.82 10.12
N SER A 112 37.38 13.38 11.16
CA SER A 112 37.02 13.18 12.57
C SER A 112 35.65 13.73 13.00
N THR A 113 35.08 14.69 12.26
CA THR A 113 33.75 15.27 12.52
C THR A 113 32.59 14.35 12.13
N ASP A 114 32.78 13.50 11.13
CA ASP A 114 31.74 12.56 10.68
C ASP A 114 31.54 11.44 11.71
N ILE A 115 32.62 10.99 12.36
CA ILE A 115 32.57 9.91 13.36
C ILE A 115 31.74 10.29 14.59
N LYS A 116 31.82 11.55 15.06
CA LYS A 116 31.00 12.01 16.20
C LYS A 116 29.51 12.07 15.84
N THR A 117 29.20 12.61 14.67
CA THR A 117 27.81 12.74 14.22
C THR A 117 27.18 11.37 13.94
N ILE A 118 27.92 10.49 13.25
CA ILE A 118 27.51 9.10 13.02
C ILE A 118 27.39 8.36 14.37
N GLY A 119 28.33 8.56 15.29
CA GLY A 119 28.28 7.92 16.61
C GLY A 119 27.02 8.27 17.41
N LEU A 120 26.60 9.54 17.38
CA LEU A 120 25.33 9.97 17.99
C LEU A 120 24.12 9.28 17.33
N GLU A 121 24.12 9.14 16.00
CA GLU A 121 23.06 8.42 15.28
C GLU A 121 23.00 6.94 15.70
N ILE A 122 24.16 6.28 15.80
CA ILE A 122 24.28 4.88 16.25
C ILE A 122 23.68 4.72 17.65
N ILE A 123 24.08 5.57 18.59
CA ILE A 123 23.59 5.56 19.96
C ILE A 123 22.07 5.75 19.99
N GLN A 124 21.54 6.72 19.23
CA GLN A 124 20.09 6.97 19.18
C GLN A 124 19.30 5.80 18.60
N LYS A 125 19.81 5.16 17.55
CA LYS A 125 19.17 3.97 16.96
C LYS A 125 19.19 2.79 17.91
N VAL A 126 20.29 2.54 18.61
CA VAL A 126 20.37 1.50 19.66
C VAL A 126 19.40 1.79 20.80
N LYS A 127 19.36 3.03 21.30
CA LYS A 127 18.41 3.42 22.36
C LYS A 127 16.96 3.25 21.95
N SER A 128 16.66 3.51 20.68
CA SER A 128 15.32 3.34 20.11
C SER A 128 15.00 1.85 19.94
N ALA A 129 15.93 1.05 19.42
CA ALA A 129 15.77 -0.39 19.28
C ALA A 129 15.57 -1.11 20.62
N GLY A 130 16.24 -0.68 21.69
CA GLY A 130 16.04 -1.23 23.04
C GLY A 130 14.65 -0.97 23.63
N LYS A 131 13.85 -0.10 23.00
CA LYS A 131 12.44 0.15 23.34
C LYS A 131 11.46 -0.41 22.30
N ALA A 132 11.96 -1.12 21.29
CA ALA A 132 11.15 -1.55 20.18
C ALA A 132 10.16 -2.65 20.57
N ASN A 133 8.93 -2.53 20.07
CA ASN A 133 7.91 -3.57 20.24
C ASN A 133 8.10 -4.66 19.19
N ILE A 134 8.90 -5.68 19.49
CA ILE A 134 9.17 -6.79 18.55
C ILE A 134 7.89 -7.55 18.18
N SER A 135 6.91 -7.59 19.09
CA SER A 135 5.64 -8.28 18.84
C SER A 135 4.80 -7.62 17.74
N SER A 136 5.06 -6.34 17.43
CA SER A 136 4.38 -5.61 16.37
C SER A 136 4.99 -5.81 14.99
N ILE A 137 6.17 -6.46 14.89
CA ILE A 137 6.79 -6.78 13.61
C ILE A 137 5.89 -7.80 12.89
N PRO A 138 5.41 -7.50 11.67
CA PRO A 138 4.57 -8.42 10.93
C PRO A 138 5.34 -9.72 10.68
N ARG A 139 4.98 -10.80 11.40
CA ARG A 139 5.50 -12.13 11.07
C ARG A 139 5.04 -12.42 9.65
N GLN A 140 5.97 -12.75 8.74
CA GLN A 140 5.62 -13.31 7.45
C GLN A 140 4.77 -14.56 7.71
N GLN A 141 3.45 -14.41 7.72
CA GLN A 141 2.57 -15.51 7.37
C GLN A 141 2.99 -15.90 5.96
N LYS A 142 3.28 -17.18 5.76
CA LYS A 142 3.42 -17.80 4.45
C LYS A 142 2.33 -17.28 3.51
N SER A 143 2.66 -16.33 2.65
CA SER A 143 2.19 -16.39 1.26
C SER A 143 3.14 -17.39 0.60
N ILE A 144 2.72 -18.51 0.02
CA ILE A 144 1.64 -18.68 -0.94
C ILE A 144 1.10 -20.12 -0.79
N THR A 145 -0.10 -20.28 -0.24
CA THR A 145 -1.06 -21.27 -0.75
C THR A 145 -2.05 -20.51 -1.60
N THR A 146 -1.69 -20.24 -2.86
CA THR A 146 -2.71 -20.02 -3.88
C THR A 146 -3.47 -21.32 -4.02
N SER A 147 -4.80 -21.21 -4.06
CA SER A 147 -5.75 -22.32 -4.17
C SER A 147 -6.04 -22.99 -2.83
N GLU A 148 -7.01 -22.45 -2.08
CA GLU A 148 -8.11 -23.21 -1.45
C GLU A 148 -8.87 -22.42 -0.37
N ASN A 149 -8.30 -21.34 0.20
CA ASN A 149 -9.00 -20.54 1.23
C ASN A 149 -9.80 -19.35 0.70
N LYS A 150 -10.46 -19.48 -0.46
CA LYS A 150 -11.47 -18.49 -0.94
C LYS A 150 -12.90 -18.77 -0.46
N LEU A 151 -13.09 -19.77 0.40
CA LEU A 151 -14.40 -20.19 0.91
C LEU A 151 -14.35 -20.28 2.43
N GLN A 152 -14.30 -19.13 3.13
CA GLN A 152 -14.81 -18.95 4.51
C GLN A 152 -14.39 -17.58 5.08
N SER A 153 -14.97 -16.51 4.55
CA SER A 153 -15.12 -15.25 5.32
C SER A 153 -16.41 -14.55 4.90
N SER A 154 -17.54 -15.25 5.04
CA SER A 154 -18.85 -14.58 5.02
C SER A 154 -19.16 -14.05 6.42
N ARG A 155 -19.37 -12.74 6.53
CA ARG A 155 -20.67 -12.14 6.89
C ARG A 155 -20.51 -10.64 7.15
N THR A 156 -20.19 -9.91 6.09
CA THR A 156 -20.77 -8.57 5.94
C THR A 156 -22.05 -8.80 5.15
N ILE A 157 -23.20 -8.36 5.65
CA ILE A 157 -24.45 -8.35 4.88
C ILE A 157 -24.24 -7.32 3.76
N GLY A 158 -23.66 -7.79 2.66
CA GLY A 158 -23.36 -7.00 1.48
C GLY A 158 -24.64 -6.71 0.71
N LYS A 159 -24.78 -5.48 0.23
CA LYS A 159 -25.83 -5.07 -0.70
C LYS A 159 -25.86 -6.04 -1.89
N LYS A 160 -27.03 -6.63 -2.18
CA LYS A 160 -27.19 -7.55 -3.32
C LYS A 160 -26.91 -6.82 -4.64
N ILE A 161 -26.29 -7.51 -5.60
CA ILE A 161 -26.08 -7.02 -6.97
C ILE A 161 -27.43 -6.90 -7.65
N GLN A 162 -27.81 -5.69 -8.05
CA GLN A 162 -29.09 -5.43 -8.71
C GLN A 162 -28.96 -5.70 -10.21
N THR A 163 -29.59 -6.75 -10.73
CA THR A 163 -29.43 -7.21 -12.12
C THR A 163 -30.72 -7.02 -12.93
N LEU A 164 -30.60 -6.44 -14.13
CA LEU A 164 -31.67 -6.36 -15.13
C LEU A 164 -31.41 -7.42 -16.21
N ILE A 165 -32.43 -8.23 -16.54
CA ILE A 165 -32.35 -9.25 -17.59
C ILE A 165 -33.15 -8.76 -18.79
N VAL A 166 -32.58 -8.79 -19.98
CA VAL A 166 -33.20 -8.27 -21.21
C VAL A 166 -33.11 -9.35 -22.28
N ASP A 167 -34.24 -9.94 -22.64
CA ASP A 167 -34.35 -11.02 -23.64
C ASP A 167 -35.81 -11.11 -24.12
N ASP A 168 -36.05 -11.24 -25.42
CA ASP A 168 -37.41 -11.28 -25.98
C ASP A 168 -38.09 -12.65 -25.79
N SER A 169 -37.33 -13.68 -25.43
CA SER A 169 -37.81 -15.03 -25.17
C SER A 169 -38.18 -15.22 -23.69
N PRO A 170 -39.47 -15.46 -23.39
CA PRO A 170 -39.91 -15.77 -22.03
C PRO A 170 -39.22 -17.01 -21.44
N PHE A 171 -38.78 -17.94 -22.30
CA PHE A 171 -38.05 -19.13 -21.91
C PHE A 171 -36.65 -18.80 -21.36
N PHE A 172 -35.90 -17.92 -22.02
CA PHE A 172 -34.56 -17.52 -21.58
C PHE A 172 -34.60 -16.60 -20.37
N ILE A 173 -35.58 -15.69 -20.29
CA ILE A 173 -35.82 -14.91 -19.05
C ILE A 173 -36.03 -15.84 -17.87
N LYS A 174 -36.94 -16.82 -18.00
CA LYS A 174 -37.27 -17.75 -16.91
C LYS A 174 -36.06 -18.60 -16.52
N THR A 175 -35.36 -19.17 -17.49
CA THR A 175 -34.17 -20.00 -17.26
C THR A 175 -33.07 -19.22 -16.55
N THR A 176 -32.77 -18.01 -17.01
CA THR A 176 -31.78 -17.12 -16.39
C THR A 176 -32.19 -16.72 -14.97
N THR A 177 -33.47 -16.40 -14.79
CA THR A 177 -34.04 -16.03 -13.49
C THR A 177 -33.92 -17.17 -12.49
N ASP A 178 -34.22 -18.41 -12.90
CA ASP A 178 -34.16 -19.58 -12.03
C ASP A 178 -32.71 -19.89 -11.63
N ILE A 179 -31.75 -19.76 -12.55
CA ILE A 179 -30.31 -19.89 -12.25
C ILE A 179 -29.86 -18.85 -11.22
N LEU A 180 -30.24 -17.58 -11.40
CA LEU A 180 -29.77 -16.49 -10.53
C LEU A 180 -30.43 -16.49 -9.15
N LYS A 181 -31.68 -16.99 -9.03
CA LYS A 181 -32.39 -17.10 -7.73
C LYS A 181 -31.71 -18.05 -6.75
N GLU A 182 -30.91 -19.00 -7.23
CA GLU A 182 -30.11 -19.89 -6.36
C GLU A 182 -28.96 -19.15 -5.66
N HIS A 183 -28.68 -17.89 -6.02
CA HIS A 183 -27.57 -17.11 -5.51
C HIS A 183 -28.04 -15.89 -4.68
N PRO A 184 -27.86 -15.89 -3.35
CA PRO A 184 -28.45 -14.89 -2.45
C PRO A 184 -27.85 -13.48 -2.58
N ASP A 185 -26.69 -13.35 -3.21
CA ASP A 185 -25.97 -12.11 -3.46
C ASP A 185 -26.44 -11.35 -4.72
N ILE A 186 -27.29 -11.96 -5.55
CA ILE A 186 -27.85 -11.35 -6.76
C ILE A 186 -29.35 -11.10 -6.56
N ASN A 187 -29.83 -9.94 -6.98
CA ASN A 187 -31.24 -9.56 -6.95
C ASN A 187 -31.67 -9.13 -8.35
N ILE A 188 -32.66 -9.82 -8.93
CA ILE A 188 -33.22 -9.43 -10.22
C ILE A 188 -34.25 -8.33 -9.97
N ILE A 189 -33.99 -7.13 -10.48
CA ILE A 189 -34.83 -5.94 -10.23
C ILE A 189 -35.89 -5.71 -11.30
N GLY A 190 -35.74 -6.37 -12.45
CA GLY A 190 -36.67 -6.28 -13.56
C GLY A 190 -36.26 -7.17 -14.72
N THR A 191 -37.16 -7.30 -15.68
CA THR A 191 -36.94 -7.97 -16.97
C THR A 191 -37.44 -7.07 -18.10
N ALA A 192 -36.85 -7.11 -19.28
CA ALA A 192 -37.34 -6.39 -20.47
C ALA A 192 -37.34 -7.32 -21.70
N GLY A 193 -38.31 -7.14 -22.60
CA GLY A 193 -38.47 -7.95 -23.82
C GLY A 193 -37.95 -7.30 -25.10
N ASN A 194 -37.53 -6.04 -25.06
CA ASN A 194 -36.92 -5.33 -26.19
C ASN A 194 -35.95 -4.23 -25.73
N GLY A 195 -35.20 -3.65 -26.67
CA GLY A 195 -34.22 -2.61 -26.38
C GLY A 195 -34.80 -1.29 -25.87
N ILE A 196 -36.03 -0.93 -26.24
CA ILE A 196 -36.70 0.29 -25.78
C ILE A 196 -37.02 0.18 -24.29
N GLU A 197 -37.68 -0.92 -23.90
CA GLU A 197 -38.02 -1.23 -22.51
C GLU A 197 -36.76 -1.37 -21.64
N ALA A 198 -35.67 -1.90 -22.21
CA ALA A 198 -34.37 -1.98 -21.51
C ALA A 198 -33.81 -0.60 -21.13
N ILE A 199 -33.94 0.40 -22.02
CA ILE A 199 -33.50 1.78 -21.76
C ILE A 199 -34.35 2.42 -20.66
N GLU A 200 -35.67 2.25 -20.72
CA GLU A 200 -36.61 2.78 -19.72
C GLU A 200 -36.35 2.17 -18.34
N LYS A 201 -36.28 0.84 -18.25
CA LYS A 201 -36.02 0.13 -16.99
C LYS A 201 -34.63 0.36 -16.45
N ASN A 202 -33.63 0.61 -17.29
CA ASN A 202 -32.31 1.04 -16.83
C ASN A 202 -32.37 2.40 -16.12
N GLN A 203 -33.16 3.35 -16.64
CA GLN A 203 -33.35 4.65 -16.00
C GLN A 203 -34.17 4.55 -14.71
N GLU A 204 -35.21 3.72 -14.70
CA GLU A 204 -36.09 3.51 -13.54
C GLU A 204 -35.37 2.81 -12.39
N TYR A 205 -34.69 1.69 -12.67
CA TYR A 205 -34.14 0.81 -11.63
C TYR A 205 -32.64 0.98 -11.37
N ASN A 206 -31.91 1.66 -12.26
CA ASN A 206 -30.46 1.88 -12.17
C ASN A 206 -29.64 0.60 -11.84
N PRO A 207 -29.78 -0.48 -12.64
CA PRO A 207 -29.20 -1.80 -12.37
C PRO A 207 -27.68 -1.79 -12.26
N ASP A 208 -27.11 -2.57 -11.35
CA ASP A 208 -25.65 -2.76 -11.23
C ASP A 208 -25.04 -3.49 -12.43
N VAL A 209 -25.80 -4.39 -13.07
CA VAL A 209 -25.41 -5.12 -14.29
C VAL A 209 -26.65 -5.36 -15.16
N ILE A 210 -26.49 -5.29 -16.48
CA ILE A 210 -27.52 -5.69 -17.45
C ILE A 210 -27.03 -6.93 -18.19
N VAL A 211 -27.84 -7.99 -18.22
CA VAL A 211 -27.65 -9.13 -19.12
C VAL A 211 -28.59 -8.92 -20.30
N MET A 212 -28.05 -8.84 -21.51
CA MET A 212 -28.78 -8.34 -22.67
C MET A 212 -28.63 -9.23 -23.90
N ASP A 213 -29.76 -9.71 -24.41
CA ASP A 213 -29.84 -10.37 -25.71
C ASP A 213 -29.53 -9.41 -26.86
N ILE A 214 -28.97 -9.93 -27.95
CA ILE A 214 -28.71 -9.15 -29.17
C ILE A 214 -29.98 -9.07 -30.01
N ASP A 215 -30.59 -10.21 -30.31
CA ASP A 215 -31.64 -10.29 -31.32
C ASP A 215 -33.01 -10.10 -30.69
N MET A 216 -33.47 -8.86 -30.65
CA MET A 216 -34.75 -8.49 -30.06
C MET A 216 -35.59 -7.64 -31.04
N PRO A 217 -36.93 -7.71 -30.97
CA PRO A 217 -37.82 -6.89 -31.79
C PRO A 217 -37.74 -5.40 -31.41
N GLU A 218 -38.20 -4.53 -32.31
CA GLU A 218 -38.26 -3.06 -32.19
C GLU A 218 -36.90 -2.36 -32.11
N MET A 219 -36.05 -2.75 -31.15
CA MET A 219 -34.68 -2.28 -30.97
C MET A 219 -33.81 -3.44 -30.48
N ASN A 220 -32.74 -3.72 -31.22
CA ASN A 220 -31.82 -4.81 -30.89
C ASN A 220 -30.90 -4.45 -29.71
N GLY A 221 -30.24 -5.45 -29.13
CA GLY A 221 -29.37 -5.29 -27.97
C GLY A 221 -28.14 -4.42 -28.22
N VAL A 222 -27.60 -4.41 -29.45
CA VAL A 222 -26.42 -3.58 -29.77
C VAL A 222 -26.80 -2.10 -29.76
N GLU A 223 -27.93 -1.75 -30.37
CA GLU A 223 -28.49 -0.39 -30.37
C GLU A 223 -28.87 0.06 -28.96
N ALA A 224 -29.53 -0.81 -28.19
CA ALA A 224 -29.89 -0.54 -26.80
C ALA A 224 -28.65 -0.32 -25.93
N ALA A 225 -27.64 -1.19 -26.04
CA ALA A 225 -26.37 -1.05 -25.34
C ALA A 225 -25.67 0.27 -25.69
N HIS A 226 -25.65 0.64 -26.97
CA HIS A 226 -25.04 1.91 -27.40
C HIS A 226 -25.76 3.11 -26.78
N GLN A 227 -27.09 3.12 -26.75
CA GLN A 227 -27.86 4.22 -26.16
C GLN A 227 -27.71 4.30 -24.64
N ILE A 228 -27.69 3.16 -23.94
CA ILE A 228 -27.47 3.10 -22.49
C ILE A 228 -26.08 3.62 -22.17
N LEU A 229 -25.03 3.04 -22.77
CA LEU A 229 -23.63 3.39 -22.50
C LEU A 229 -23.30 4.84 -22.86
N LYS A 230 -23.98 5.42 -23.85
CA LYS A 230 -23.84 6.85 -24.21
C LYS A 230 -24.37 7.79 -23.13
N LYS A 231 -25.42 7.40 -22.40
CA LYS A 231 -26.03 8.23 -21.33
C LYS A 231 -25.44 7.96 -19.96
N GLN A 232 -25.20 6.70 -19.64
CA GLN A 232 -24.73 6.25 -18.34
C GLN A 232 -23.93 4.96 -18.50
N PHE A 233 -22.78 4.88 -17.84
CA PHE A 233 -22.09 3.61 -17.76
C PHE A 233 -22.81 2.64 -16.82
N VAL A 234 -23.26 1.53 -17.39
CA VAL A 234 -23.73 0.33 -16.70
C VAL A 234 -23.06 -0.85 -17.41
N PRO A 235 -22.42 -1.78 -16.69
CA PRO A 235 -21.86 -2.99 -17.30
C PRO A 235 -22.94 -3.81 -18.00
N ILE A 236 -22.74 -4.05 -19.29
CA ILE A 236 -23.64 -4.86 -20.12
C ILE A 236 -22.90 -6.14 -20.50
N ILE A 237 -23.47 -7.28 -20.13
CA ILE A 237 -23.04 -8.60 -20.58
C ILE A 237 -23.97 -9.05 -21.69
N ILE A 238 -23.42 -9.34 -22.85
CA ILE A 238 -24.18 -9.77 -24.03
C ILE A 238 -24.56 -11.24 -23.90
N PHE A 239 -25.84 -11.58 -24.09
CA PHE A 239 -26.34 -12.95 -24.00
C PHE A 239 -26.73 -13.46 -25.39
N SER A 240 -25.91 -14.32 -25.99
CA SER A 240 -26.00 -14.64 -27.43
C SER A 240 -25.96 -16.15 -27.69
N CYS A 241 -26.58 -16.59 -28.79
CA CYS A 241 -26.50 -17.97 -29.27
C CYS A 241 -25.16 -18.20 -30.00
N ASP A 242 -24.58 -19.40 -29.89
CA ASP A 242 -23.29 -19.73 -30.52
C ASP A 242 -23.46 -19.99 -32.03
N THR A 243 -23.73 -18.93 -32.81
CA THR A 243 -23.78 -18.98 -34.29
C THR A 243 -22.72 -18.09 -34.94
N THR A 244 -22.35 -18.37 -36.19
CA THR A 244 -21.36 -17.58 -36.95
C THR A 244 -21.83 -16.16 -37.27
N HIS A 245 -23.14 -15.90 -37.23
CA HIS A 245 -23.74 -14.56 -37.42
C HIS A 245 -23.68 -13.73 -36.13
N ASP A 246 -23.92 -14.37 -34.99
CA ASP A 246 -23.85 -13.79 -33.64
C ASP A 246 -22.48 -13.22 -33.29
N MET A 247 -21.39 -13.88 -33.71
CA MET A 247 -20.02 -13.47 -33.39
C MET A 247 -19.65 -12.07 -33.93
N LYS A 248 -20.24 -11.64 -35.05
CA LYS A 248 -20.04 -10.27 -35.55
C LYS A 248 -20.73 -9.24 -34.65
N ASN A 249 -21.96 -9.52 -34.23
CA ASN A 249 -22.75 -8.64 -33.38
C ASN A 249 -22.18 -8.55 -31.96
N VAL A 250 -21.67 -9.66 -31.40
CA VAL A 250 -20.93 -9.68 -30.13
C VAL A 250 -19.69 -8.81 -30.23
N LYS A 251 -18.92 -8.92 -31.33
CA LYS A 251 -17.73 -8.07 -31.54
C LYS A 251 -18.11 -6.59 -31.58
N THR A 252 -19.15 -6.23 -32.32
CA THR A 252 -19.66 -4.85 -32.36
C THR A 252 -20.12 -4.38 -30.97
N ALA A 253 -20.80 -5.24 -30.21
CA ALA A 253 -21.23 -4.93 -28.85
C ALA A 253 -20.05 -4.68 -27.88
N LEU A 254 -18.97 -5.45 -28.00
CA LEU A 254 -17.73 -5.22 -27.23
C LEU A 254 -17.05 -3.91 -27.66
N GLU A 255 -17.02 -3.60 -28.96
CA GLU A 255 -16.45 -2.33 -29.48
C GLU A 255 -17.18 -1.08 -28.98
N ILE A 256 -18.51 -1.16 -28.77
CA ILE A 256 -19.30 -0.06 -28.19
C ILE A 256 -19.22 0.02 -26.66
N GLY A 257 -18.53 -0.92 -26.01
CA GLY A 257 -18.24 -0.90 -24.58
C GLY A 257 -19.02 -1.89 -23.71
N ALA A 258 -19.65 -2.91 -24.28
CA ALA A 258 -20.09 -4.07 -23.51
C ALA A 258 -18.87 -4.73 -22.84
N VAL A 259 -19.07 -5.24 -21.63
CA VAL A 259 -17.94 -5.65 -20.77
C VAL A 259 -17.56 -7.11 -20.95
N ASP A 260 -18.50 -7.93 -21.42
CA ASP A 260 -18.33 -9.35 -21.65
C ASP A 260 -19.50 -9.92 -22.46
N TYR A 261 -19.44 -11.20 -22.79
CA TYR A 261 -20.55 -11.97 -23.37
C TYR A 261 -20.71 -13.34 -22.69
N LEU A 262 -21.92 -13.90 -22.82
CA LEU A 262 -22.38 -15.17 -22.28
C LEU A 262 -23.13 -15.92 -23.38
N ALA A 263 -22.80 -17.21 -23.54
CA ALA A 263 -23.53 -18.07 -24.46
C ALA A 263 -24.86 -18.51 -23.83
N LYS A 264 -25.95 -18.46 -24.60
CA LYS A 264 -27.23 -19.03 -24.19
C LYS A 264 -27.09 -20.55 -24.05
N PRO A 265 -27.62 -21.16 -22.97
CA PRO A 265 -27.50 -22.60 -22.75
C PRO A 265 -28.24 -23.36 -23.85
N SER A 266 -27.56 -24.29 -24.52
CA SER A 266 -28.12 -25.21 -25.50
C SER A 266 -28.48 -26.56 -24.87
N GLU A 267 -29.37 -27.32 -25.52
CA GLU A 267 -29.79 -28.64 -25.04
C GLU A 267 -28.58 -29.58 -24.83
N GLY A 268 -28.47 -30.14 -23.62
CA GLY A 268 -27.44 -31.13 -23.25
C GLY A 268 -26.23 -30.60 -22.48
N MET A 269 -26.12 -29.28 -22.25
CA MET A 269 -25.02 -28.73 -21.46
C MET A 269 -25.28 -28.86 -19.94
N SER A 270 -24.23 -29.20 -19.17
CA SER A 270 -24.33 -29.35 -17.71
C SER A 270 -24.64 -28.02 -17.03
N MET A 271 -25.87 -27.89 -16.53
CA MET A 271 -26.40 -26.69 -15.85
C MET A 271 -25.50 -26.17 -14.72
N ARG A 272 -24.78 -27.05 -14.01
CA ARG A 272 -23.90 -26.67 -12.89
C ARG A 272 -22.65 -25.88 -13.31
N SER A 273 -22.12 -26.13 -14.50
CA SER A 273 -20.92 -25.44 -14.98
C SER A 273 -21.26 -24.07 -15.56
N ILE A 274 -22.39 -24.00 -16.28
CA ILE A 274 -22.93 -22.76 -16.84
C ILE A 274 -23.35 -21.81 -15.72
N SER A 275 -24.07 -22.29 -14.70
CA SER A 275 -24.53 -21.44 -13.60
C SER A 275 -23.37 -20.76 -12.86
N LYS A 276 -22.29 -21.49 -12.60
CA LYS A 276 -21.08 -20.93 -11.97
C LYS A 276 -20.44 -19.84 -12.84
N LEU A 277 -20.25 -20.10 -14.14
CA LEU A 277 -19.65 -19.14 -15.06
C LEU A 277 -20.52 -17.89 -15.21
N PHE A 278 -21.84 -18.08 -15.34
CA PHE A 278 -22.83 -17.03 -15.49
C PHE A 278 -22.82 -16.07 -14.29
N VAL A 279 -22.88 -16.63 -13.09
CA VAL A 279 -22.85 -15.87 -11.83
C VAL A 279 -21.51 -15.17 -11.63
N GLN A 280 -20.40 -15.84 -11.98
CA GLN A 280 -19.08 -15.24 -11.89
C GLN A 280 -18.95 -14.01 -12.80
N LYS A 281 -19.40 -14.11 -14.05
CA LYS A 281 -19.37 -12.97 -14.99
C LYS A 281 -20.23 -11.79 -14.52
N ILE A 282 -21.39 -12.03 -13.91
CA ILE A 282 -22.21 -10.97 -13.31
C ILE A 282 -21.49 -10.31 -12.14
N ARG A 283 -20.83 -11.09 -11.27
CA ARG A 283 -20.03 -10.53 -10.17
C ARG A 283 -18.90 -9.66 -10.71
N ASP A 284 -18.14 -10.17 -11.66
CA ASP A 284 -17.02 -9.46 -12.28
C ASP A 284 -17.50 -8.17 -12.96
N ALA A 285 -18.57 -8.22 -13.74
CA ALA A 285 -19.18 -7.05 -14.36
C ALA A 285 -19.66 -6.02 -13.33
N SER A 286 -20.28 -6.45 -12.22
CA SER A 286 -20.76 -5.54 -11.17
C SER A 286 -19.63 -4.72 -10.52
N THR A 287 -18.42 -5.29 -10.43
CA THR A 287 -17.25 -4.56 -9.94
C THR A 287 -16.85 -3.43 -10.90
N GLN A 288 -17.03 -3.60 -12.20
CA GLN A 288 -16.71 -2.58 -13.20
C GLN A 288 -17.62 -1.35 -13.12
N LYS A 289 -18.91 -1.53 -12.74
CA LYS A 289 -19.80 -0.37 -12.47
C LYS A 289 -19.26 0.45 -11.31
N ASN A 290 -18.82 -0.22 -10.24
CA ASN A 290 -18.25 0.46 -9.07
C ASN A 290 -16.94 1.17 -9.42
N ILE A 291 -16.09 0.57 -10.26
CA ILE A 291 -14.85 1.18 -10.76
C ILE A 291 -15.13 2.46 -11.58
N LYS A 292 -16.05 2.43 -12.57
CA LYS A 292 -16.36 3.64 -13.36
C LYS A 292 -17.24 4.66 -12.64
N LYS A 293 -18.06 4.24 -11.68
CA LYS A 293 -18.78 5.16 -10.79
C LYS A 293 -17.81 5.90 -9.85
N HIS A 294 -16.66 5.30 -9.55
CA HIS A 294 -15.57 5.92 -8.80
C HIS A 294 -14.57 6.70 -9.67
N SER A 295 -14.56 6.50 -10.99
CA SER A 295 -13.70 7.26 -11.92
C SER A 295 -14.24 8.65 -12.30
N GLN A 296 -15.45 9.04 -11.83
CA GLN A 296 -15.99 10.41 -11.95
C GLN A 296 -15.67 11.29 -10.72
N ILE A 297 -14.79 10.84 -9.81
CA ILE A 297 -14.22 11.69 -8.77
C ILE A 297 -13.14 12.55 -9.43
N ASN A 298 -13.12 13.86 -9.18
CA ASN A 298 -12.05 14.77 -9.64
C ASN A 298 -10.70 14.33 -9.03
N SER A 299 -10.05 13.38 -9.69
CA SER A 299 -8.90 12.62 -9.19
C SER A 299 -7.58 13.41 -9.14
N SER A 300 -7.59 14.71 -9.40
CA SER A 300 -6.39 15.56 -9.30
C SER A 300 -6.41 16.53 -8.12
N GLU A 301 -7.41 16.49 -7.25
CA GLU A 301 -7.58 17.52 -6.21
C GLU A 301 -7.03 17.16 -4.82
N GLY A 302 -6.66 15.90 -4.57
CA GLY A 302 -6.19 15.44 -3.26
C GLY A 302 -4.84 14.75 -3.27
N ILE A 303 -4.30 14.55 -2.07
CA ILE A 303 -3.00 13.93 -1.85
C ILE A 303 -2.97 13.13 -0.55
N LEU A 304 -2.24 12.01 -0.56
CA LEU A 304 -1.87 11.27 0.64
C LEU A 304 -0.39 11.52 0.93
N VAL A 305 -0.06 11.99 2.13
CA VAL A 305 1.33 12.14 2.56
C VAL A 305 1.62 11.18 3.72
N ILE A 306 2.71 10.40 3.62
CA ILE A 306 3.07 9.36 4.58
C ILE A 306 4.49 9.62 5.09
N GLY A 307 4.66 9.67 6.41
CA GLY A 307 5.95 9.88 7.08
C GLY A 307 6.29 8.72 8.00
N THR A 308 7.55 8.26 7.94
CA THR A 308 8.02 7.09 8.70
C THR A 308 9.54 7.15 8.93
N SER A 309 10.04 6.41 9.93
CA SER A 309 11.47 6.32 10.24
C SER A 309 11.86 4.88 10.67
N THR A 310 12.43 4.67 11.85
CA THR A 310 12.81 3.34 12.37
C THR A 310 11.62 2.37 12.44
N GLY A 311 11.80 1.15 11.91
CA GLY A 311 10.72 0.18 11.67
C GLY A 311 9.87 0.45 10.42
N GLY A 312 10.18 1.54 9.70
CA GLY A 312 9.42 2.02 8.57
C GLY A 312 9.41 1.08 7.36
N PRO A 313 10.56 0.56 6.88
CA PRO A 313 10.57 -0.36 5.73
C PRO A 313 9.65 -1.57 5.89
N GLN A 314 9.60 -2.16 7.08
CA GLN A 314 8.69 -3.27 7.41
C GLN A 314 7.22 -2.81 7.43
N THR A 315 6.96 -1.68 8.06
CA THR A 315 5.62 -1.07 8.15
C THR A 315 5.07 -0.72 6.78
N LEU A 316 5.88 -0.11 5.92
CA LEU A 316 5.53 0.23 4.54
C LEU A 316 5.29 -1.02 3.69
N SER A 317 6.09 -2.07 3.87
CA SER A 317 5.89 -3.34 3.15
C SER A 317 4.56 -4.00 3.49
N SER A 318 3.98 -3.68 4.64
CA SER A 318 2.64 -4.13 5.04
C SER A 318 1.54 -3.12 4.67
N LEU A 319 1.84 -1.82 4.62
CA LEU A 319 0.85 -0.78 4.34
C LEU A 319 0.59 -0.58 2.84
N ILE A 320 1.65 -0.41 2.05
CA ILE A 320 1.55 0.05 0.65
C ILE A 320 0.80 -0.95 -0.24
N PRO A 321 0.98 -2.28 -0.10
CA PRO A 321 0.21 -3.26 -0.89
C PRO A 321 -1.30 -3.24 -0.66
N ASN A 322 -1.75 -2.68 0.47
CA ASN A 322 -3.17 -2.60 0.80
C ASN A 322 -3.88 -1.41 0.14
N PHE A 323 -3.18 -0.54 -0.58
CA PHE A 323 -3.83 0.48 -1.41
C PHE A 323 -4.35 -0.16 -2.71
N PRO A 324 -5.58 0.21 -3.14
CA PRO A 324 -6.14 -0.31 -4.37
C PRO A 324 -5.51 0.36 -5.60
N GLU A 325 -5.50 -0.35 -6.73
CA GLU A 325 -4.97 0.16 -8.01
C GLU A 325 -5.69 1.43 -8.48
N ASP A 326 -6.98 1.58 -8.15
CA ASP A 326 -7.83 2.74 -8.47
C ASP A 326 -7.68 3.91 -7.48
N LEU A 327 -6.60 3.97 -6.71
CA LEU A 327 -6.37 5.03 -5.73
C LEU A 327 -6.47 6.41 -6.41
N PRO A 328 -7.44 7.27 -6.02
CA PRO A 328 -7.79 8.46 -6.79
C PRO A 328 -6.83 9.64 -6.55
N VAL A 329 -5.71 9.44 -5.85
CA VAL A 329 -4.73 10.48 -5.50
C VAL A 329 -3.31 9.92 -5.57
N GLY A 330 -2.33 10.82 -5.70
CA GLY A 330 -0.92 10.46 -5.52
C GLY A 330 -0.54 10.33 -4.05
N ILE A 331 0.54 9.59 -3.81
CA ILE A 331 1.16 9.44 -2.48
C ILE A 331 2.55 10.07 -2.49
N LEU A 332 2.84 10.94 -1.52
CA LEU A 332 4.20 11.34 -1.21
C LEU A 332 4.65 10.66 0.07
N LEU A 333 5.76 9.93 0.01
CA LEU A 333 6.23 9.11 1.11
C LEU A 333 7.63 9.54 1.52
N VAL A 334 7.80 9.86 2.80
CA VAL A 334 9.08 10.18 3.40
C VAL A 334 9.48 9.08 4.36
N GLN A 335 10.62 8.46 4.08
CA GLN A 335 11.29 7.52 4.96
C GLN A 335 12.68 8.06 5.25
N HIS A 336 13.06 8.19 6.53
CA HIS A 336 14.41 8.61 6.92
C HIS A 336 15.44 7.53 6.57
N MET A 337 15.94 7.57 5.33
CA MET A 337 16.93 6.65 4.80
C MET A 337 17.97 7.41 3.95
N PRO A 338 19.23 6.96 3.95
CA PRO A 338 20.30 7.54 3.15
C PRO A 338 20.10 7.25 1.65
N PRO A 339 20.89 7.90 0.78
CA PRO A 339 20.88 7.62 -0.66
C PRO A 339 21.11 6.13 -0.96
N LEU A 340 20.66 5.65 -2.13
CA LEU A 340 20.68 4.24 -2.57
C LEU A 340 19.67 3.33 -1.86
N PHE A 341 19.48 3.52 -0.56
CA PHE A 341 18.54 2.75 0.25
C PHE A 341 17.08 3.10 -0.06
N THR A 342 16.78 4.38 -0.28
CA THR A 342 15.45 4.86 -0.71
C THR A 342 15.05 4.28 -2.07
N LYS A 343 16.00 4.17 -3.01
CA LYS A 343 15.79 3.53 -4.31
C LYS A 343 15.47 2.03 -4.19
N SER A 344 16.28 1.29 -3.43
CA SER A 344 16.04 -0.15 -3.19
C SER A 344 14.68 -0.40 -2.54
N LEU A 345 14.30 0.44 -1.56
CA LEU A 345 12.98 0.40 -0.94
C LEU A 345 11.85 0.64 -1.97
N ALA A 346 11.98 1.65 -2.83
CA ALA A 346 10.99 1.95 -3.86
C ALA A 346 10.81 0.79 -4.85
N GLU A 347 11.90 0.27 -5.40
CA GLU A 347 11.90 -0.87 -6.34
C GLU A 347 11.24 -2.11 -5.71
N ARG A 348 11.41 -2.30 -4.41
CA ARG A 348 10.84 -3.43 -3.68
C ARG A 348 9.35 -3.24 -3.40
N LEU A 349 8.93 -2.05 -3.00
CA LEU A 349 7.52 -1.72 -2.79
C LEU A 349 6.73 -1.79 -4.10
N ASP A 350 7.30 -1.35 -5.23
CA ASP A 350 6.67 -1.44 -6.57
C ASP A 350 6.36 -2.90 -6.94
N LYS A 351 7.25 -3.84 -6.59
CA LYS A 351 7.08 -5.27 -6.89
C LYS A 351 5.96 -5.96 -6.11
N ILE A 352 5.64 -5.46 -4.92
CA ILE A 352 4.67 -6.11 -4.02
C ILE A 352 3.33 -5.39 -3.93
N SER A 353 3.18 -4.25 -4.61
CA SER A 353 2.02 -3.36 -4.46
C SER A 353 1.14 -3.33 -5.71
N ASN A 354 -0.14 -3.01 -5.53
CA ASN A 354 -1.08 -2.82 -6.65
C ASN A 354 -0.94 -1.43 -7.30
N ILE A 355 -0.41 -0.46 -6.55
CA ILE A 355 -0.09 0.88 -7.05
C ILE A 355 1.36 0.94 -7.53
N ARG A 356 1.66 1.90 -8.40
CA ARG A 356 3.05 2.15 -8.81
C ARG A 356 3.81 2.85 -7.70
N VAL A 357 5.04 2.42 -7.47
CA VAL A 357 5.96 3.04 -6.50
C VAL A 357 7.28 3.35 -7.19
N LYS A 358 7.78 4.57 -7.03
CA LYS A 358 9.14 4.95 -7.48
C LYS A 358 9.81 5.88 -6.48
N GLU A 359 11.13 5.92 -6.51
CA GLU A 359 11.87 7.03 -5.90
C GLU A 359 11.60 8.29 -6.73
N ALA A 360 11.36 9.42 -6.04
CA ALA A 360 11.00 10.66 -6.69
C ALA A 360 12.19 11.28 -7.43
N GLU A 361 11.93 11.78 -8.63
CA GLU A 361 12.86 12.55 -9.44
C GLU A 361 12.37 14.00 -9.57
N GLU A 362 13.30 14.93 -9.84
CA GLU A 362 12.94 16.34 -10.03
C GLU A 362 11.89 16.49 -11.14
N GLY A 363 10.79 17.19 -10.84
CA GLY A 363 9.71 17.43 -11.80
C GLY A 363 8.74 16.27 -11.96
N ASP A 364 8.85 15.19 -11.18
CA ASP A 364 7.88 14.10 -11.21
C ASP A 364 6.46 14.62 -10.92
N GLU A 365 5.54 14.37 -11.85
CA GLU A 365 4.14 14.74 -11.69
C GLU A 365 3.46 13.83 -10.66
N ILE A 366 2.70 14.43 -9.74
CA ILE A 366 1.98 13.73 -8.69
C ILE A 366 0.67 13.21 -9.28
N LYS A 367 0.58 11.90 -9.50
CA LYS A 367 -0.55 11.24 -10.20
C LYS A 367 -1.32 10.27 -9.32
N PRO A 368 -2.63 10.08 -9.56
CA PRO A 368 -3.40 8.98 -8.99
C PRO A 368 -2.71 7.63 -9.16
N GLY A 369 -2.74 6.79 -8.12
CA GLY A 369 -2.14 5.46 -8.14
C GLY A 369 -0.61 5.44 -8.20
N LEU A 370 0.06 6.58 -8.00
CA LEU A 370 1.52 6.69 -7.95
C LEU A 370 1.99 7.11 -6.55
N ALA A 371 2.88 6.32 -5.97
CA ALA A 371 3.61 6.66 -4.75
C ALA A 371 5.05 7.08 -5.08
N LEU A 372 5.43 8.29 -4.66
CA LEU A 372 6.76 8.87 -4.81
C LEU A 372 7.47 8.86 -3.46
N ILE A 373 8.59 8.14 -3.38
CA ILE A 373 9.43 8.08 -2.18
C ILE A 373 10.50 9.18 -2.26
N ALA A 374 10.60 10.01 -1.21
CA ALA A 374 11.63 11.03 -1.13
C ALA A 374 13.04 10.40 -1.23
N PRO A 375 13.90 10.87 -2.16
CA PRO A 375 15.25 10.33 -2.28
C PRO A 375 16.12 10.72 -1.09
N GLY A 376 16.92 9.77 -0.63
CA GLY A 376 17.90 9.99 0.43
C GLY A 376 18.84 11.14 0.08
N GLY A 377 19.13 12.01 1.04
CA GLY A 377 20.01 13.16 0.81
C GLY A 377 19.36 14.36 0.11
N PHE A 378 18.05 14.33 -0.17
CA PHE A 378 17.28 15.49 -0.62
C PHE A 378 16.05 15.70 0.25
N HIS A 379 15.56 16.93 0.35
CA HIS A 379 14.22 17.22 0.81
C HIS A 379 13.26 17.20 -0.38
N MET A 380 12.12 16.55 -0.21
CA MET A 380 11.07 16.48 -1.22
C MET A 380 9.99 17.51 -0.91
N THR A 381 9.69 18.37 -1.87
CA THR A 381 8.66 19.41 -1.78
C THR A 381 7.62 19.26 -2.88
N THR A 382 6.43 19.77 -2.65
CA THR A 382 5.37 19.87 -3.67
C THR A 382 5.37 21.28 -4.25
N GLU A 383 5.30 21.37 -5.58
CA GLU A 383 5.07 22.61 -6.32
C GLU A 383 3.88 22.46 -7.27
N GLU A 384 3.35 23.58 -7.74
CA GLU A 384 2.29 23.61 -8.75
C GLU A 384 2.58 24.64 -9.83
N LYS A 385 2.21 24.31 -11.07
CA LYS A 385 2.22 25.22 -12.20
C LYS A 385 0.92 25.10 -12.97
N THR A 386 0.51 26.19 -13.63
CA THR A 386 -0.65 26.18 -14.51
C THR A 386 -0.18 26.20 -15.96
N GLU A 387 -0.49 25.15 -16.71
CA GLU A 387 -0.20 25.04 -18.14
C GLU A 387 -1.49 24.79 -18.90
N HIS A 388 -1.76 25.60 -19.94
CA HIS A 388 -2.95 25.46 -20.79
C HIS A 388 -4.28 25.40 -20.01
N GLY A 389 -4.38 26.14 -18.90
CA GLY A 389 -5.57 26.16 -18.04
C GLY A 389 -5.73 24.94 -17.12
N LYS A 390 -4.75 24.03 -17.10
CA LYS A 390 -4.70 22.87 -16.20
C LYS A 390 -3.62 23.08 -15.14
N THR A 391 -3.99 22.91 -13.87
CA THR A 391 -3.02 22.87 -12.76
C THR A 391 -2.32 21.51 -12.76
N ILE A 392 -0.99 21.54 -12.85
CA ILE A 392 -0.12 20.38 -12.75
C ILE A 392 0.67 20.53 -11.45
N ARG A 393 0.66 19.48 -10.63
CA ARG A 393 1.40 19.43 -9.37
C ARG A 393 2.53 18.43 -9.49
N TYR A 394 3.72 18.82 -9.06
CA TYR A 394 4.92 18.05 -9.25
C TYR A 394 5.84 18.13 -8.02
N VAL A 395 6.77 17.19 -7.95
CA VAL A 395 7.80 17.15 -6.92
C VAL A 395 8.97 18.04 -7.31
N SER A 396 9.46 18.85 -6.36
CA SER A 396 10.77 19.49 -6.43
C SER A 396 11.67 19.03 -5.29
N LEU A 397 12.94 18.82 -5.59
CA LEU A 397 13.97 18.27 -4.75
C LEU A 397 15.06 19.32 -4.48
N ASN A 398 15.44 19.47 -3.22
CA ASN A 398 16.51 20.38 -2.83
C ASN A 398 17.44 19.75 -1.78
N GLN A 399 18.63 20.35 -1.63
CA GLN A 399 19.63 19.95 -0.65
C GLN A 399 19.84 21.02 0.42
N ASN A 400 18.76 21.72 0.81
CA ASN A 400 18.80 22.65 1.93
C ASN A 400 19.25 21.94 3.22
N ASP A 401 19.56 22.74 4.24
CA ASP A 401 20.03 22.26 5.53
C ASP A 401 19.09 21.21 6.14
N ARG A 402 19.68 20.22 6.80
CA ARG A 402 18.93 19.13 7.43
C ARG A 402 17.98 19.70 8.48
N ILE A 403 16.74 19.21 8.48
CA ILE A 403 15.74 19.52 9.52
C ILE A 403 15.70 18.34 10.48
N HIS A 404 15.75 18.60 11.79
CA HIS A 404 15.83 17.57 12.84
C HIS A 404 17.00 16.58 12.63
N GLY A 405 18.06 17.00 11.92
CA GLY A 405 19.22 16.15 11.61
C GLY A 405 19.04 15.17 10.45
N VAL A 406 17.86 15.16 9.80
CA VAL A 406 17.53 14.23 8.71
C VAL A 406 17.33 14.94 7.36
N ARG A 407 17.57 14.19 6.28
CA ARG A 407 17.26 14.58 4.90
C ARG A 407 17.09 13.30 4.06
N PRO A 408 15.84 12.93 3.70
CA PRO A 408 14.61 13.72 3.70
C PRO A 408 14.00 13.94 5.10
N ALA A 409 13.17 14.99 5.24
CA ALA A 409 12.45 15.33 6.46
C ALA A 409 10.94 15.37 6.17
N VAL A 410 10.14 14.79 7.07
CA VAL A 410 8.68 14.65 6.92
C VAL A 410 8.02 16.02 6.93
N ASP A 411 8.43 16.90 7.85
CA ASP A 411 7.82 18.22 8.03
C ASP A 411 7.80 19.06 6.75
N ILE A 412 8.85 18.98 5.91
CA ILE A 412 8.94 19.75 4.65
C ILE A 412 7.91 19.24 3.64
N THR A 413 7.89 17.93 3.39
CA THR A 413 6.99 17.33 2.41
C THR A 413 5.53 17.54 2.81
N PHE A 414 5.21 17.32 4.09
CA PHE A 414 3.86 17.50 4.60
C PHE A 414 3.43 18.97 4.54
N THR A 415 4.31 19.91 4.90
CA THR A 415 4.02 21.34 4.87
C THR A 415 3.74 21.85 3.46
N THR A 416 4.60 21.52 2.51
CA THR A 416 4.44 21.97 1.11
C THR A 416 3.21 21.36 0.45
N ALA A 417 2.94 20.07 0.69
CA ALA A 417 1.71 19.42 0.25
C ALA A 417 0.45 20.06 0.88
N ALA A 418 0.45 20.31 2.19
CA ALA A 418 -0.68 20.92 2.89
C ALA A 418 -0.98 22.34 2.41
N ASN A 419 0.06 23.12 2.06
CA ASN A 419 -0.12 24.47 1.54
C ASN A 419 -0.76 24.50 0.16
N ILE A 420 -0.51 23.48 -0.67
CA ILE A 420 -1.04 23.37 -2.03
C ILE A 420 -2.42 22.69 -2.08
N TYR A 421 -2.57 21.57 -1.37
CA TYR A 421 -3.80 20.75 -1.42
C TYR A 421 -4.81 21.11 -0.32
N GLY A 422 -4.40 21.84 0.71
CA GLY A 422 -5.29 22.33 1.77
C GLY A 422 -6.10 21.22 2.44
N LYS A 423 -7.43 21.37 2.42
CA LYS A 423 -8.38 20.41 3.00
C LYS A 423 -8.35 19.02 2.35
N ASN A 424 -7.78 18.91 1.15
CA ASN A 424 -7.69 17.67 0.41
C ASN A 424 -6.39 16.89 0.71
N THR A 425 -5.63 17.31 1.72
CA THR A 425 -4.47 16.56 2.25
C THR A 425 -4.91 15.58 3.32
N VAL A 426 -4.56 14.30 3.14
CA VAL A 426 -4.58 13.30 4.21
C VAL A 426 -3.14 13.01 4.62
N GLY A 427 -2.80 13.29 5.88
CA GLY A 427 -1.48 13.02 6.46
C GLY A 427 -1.49 11.76 7.31
N VAL A 428 -0.50 10.90 7.13
CA VAL A 428 -0.32 9.66 7.89
C VAL A 428 1.07 9.65 8.50
N LEU A 429 1.15 9.60 9.83
CA LEU A 429 2.42 9.47 10.56
C LEU A 429 2.53 8.09 11.19
N LEU A 430 3.55 7.34 10.77
CA LEU A 430 3.78 5.94 11.15
C LEU A 430 4.93 5.82 12.15
N THR A 431 5.26 4.57 12.50
CA THR A 431 6.40 4.20 13.36
C THR A 431 7.66 5.01 13.04
N GLY A 432 8.38 5.36 14.10
CA GLY A 432 9.63 6.08 13.98
C GLY A 432 10.05 6.76 15.26
N MET A 433 11.35 7.06 15.36
CA MET A 433 11.91 7.81 16.48
C MET A 433 11.76 9.32 16.28
N GLY A 434 11.74 10.08 17.38
CA GLY A 434 11.69 11.54 17.36
C GLY A 434 10.30 12.10 17.14
N GLN A 435 10.23 13.26 16.50
CA GLN A 435 9.00 14.07 16.38
C GLN A 435 8.80 14.69 14.99
N ASP A 436 9.65 14.36 14.02
CA ASP A 436 9.50 14.89 12.65
C ASP A 436 8.15 14.46 12.07
N GLY A 437 7.47 15.39 11.40
CA GLY A 437 6.10 15.22 10.92
C GLY A 437 5.03 15.65 11.93
N ALA A 438 5.33 15.73 13.22
CA ALA A 438 4.31 16.08 14.22
C ALA A 438 3.80 17.53 14.06
N ASN A 439 4.70 18.48 13.78
CA ASN A 439 4.31 19.89 13.59
C ASN A 439 3.54 20.08 12.29
N SER A 440 3.99 19.47 11.20
CA SER A 440 3.32 19.55 9.91
C SER A 440 1.96 18.85 9.89
N MET A 441 1.73 17.82 10.70
CA MET A 441 0.37 17.28 10.95
C MET A 441 -0.56 18.34 11.55
N GLY A 442 -0.05 19.19 12.45
CA GLY A 442 -0.78 20.37 12.94
C GLY A 442 -1.16 21.34 11.84
N LEU A 443 -0.27 21.59 10.89
CA LEU A 443 -0.54 22.43 9.73
C LEU A 443 -1.58 21.81 8.78
N ILE A 444 -1.48 20.50 8.50
CA ILE A 444 -2.48 19.77 7.69
C ILE A 444 -3.87 19.99 8.30
N LYS A 445 -4.00 19.80 9.62
CA LYS A 445 -5.26 20.01 10.34
C LYS A 445 -5.71 21.46 10.30
N ALA A 446 -4.81 22.43 10.49
CA ALA A 446 -5.12 23.85 10.41
C ALA A 446 -5.60 24.30 9.01
N LYS A 447 -5.16 23.60 7.95
CA LYS A 447 -5.62 23.79 6.56
C LYS A 447 -6.92 23.03 6.25
N GLY A 448 -7.52 22.36 7.23
CA GLY A 448 -8.75 21.56 7.09
C GLY A 448 -8.53 20.16 6.53
N GLY A 449 -7.27 19.71 6.41
CA GLY A 449 -6.91 18.35 6.03
C GLY A 449 -7.18 17.36 7.18
N TYR A 450 -6.90 16.09 6.94
CA TYR A 450 -7.16 15.01 7.90
C TYR A 450 -5.90 14.27 8.29
N THR A 451 -5.73 14.00 9.58
CA THR A 451 -4.48 13.43 10.11
C THR A 451 -4.70 12.08 10.81
N ILE A 452 -3.87 11.10 10.46
CA ILE A 452 -3.90 9.75 10.99
C ILE A 452 -2.53 9.44 11.62
N ALA A 453 -2.53 8.86 12.80
CA ALA A 453 -1.32 8.33 13.43
C ALA A 453 -1.46 6.82 13.63
N GLN A 454 -0.37 6.08 13.45
CA GLN A 454 -0.31 4.67 13.83
C GLN A 454 -0.44 4.52 15.35
N ASP A 455 -1.13 3.47 15.80
CA ASP A 455 -1.25 3.15 17.22
C ASP A 455 0.03 2.53 17.82
N GLU A 456 0.15 2.61 19.14
CA GLU A 456 1.30 2.07 19.88
C GLU A 456 1.43 0.54 19.73
N ALA A 457 0.30 -0.16 19.67
CA ALA A 457 0.28 -1.62 19.61
C ALA A 457 0.89 -2.16 18.31
N THR A 458 0.71 -1.46 17.19
CA THR A 458 1.26 -1.86 15.88
C THR A 458 2.53 -1.10 15.50
N SER A 459 2.90 -0.03 16.20
CA SER A 459 4.18 0.66 16.00
C SER A 459 5.34 -0.13 16.59
N ILE A 460 6.39 -0.32 15.79
CA ILE A 460 7.66 -0.87 16.30
C ILE A 460 8.30 0.15 17.25
N ILE A 461 8.31 1.42 16.86
CA ILE A 461 8.73 2.56 17.68
C ILE A 461 7.66 3.63 17.63
N PHE A 462 7.02 3.86 18.79
CA PHE A 462 5.93 4.82 18.95
C PHE A 462 6.45 6.22 19.34
N GLY A 463 7.43 6.76 18.61
CA GLY A 463 7.98 8.09 18.85
C GLY A 463 7.24 9.18 18.07
N MET A 464 7.38 9.15 16.74
CA MET A 464 6.74 10.12 15.84
C MET A 464 5.21 10.17 16.00
N PRO A 465 4.47 9.02 16.02
CA PRO A 465 3.03 9.05 16.24
C PRO A 465 2.66 9.63 17.61
N GLN A 466 3.40 9.26 18.66
CA GLN A 466 3.15 9.75 20.02
C GLN A 466 3.35 11.26 20.12
N ALA A 467 4.38 11.81 19.47
CA ALA A 467 4.62 13.25 19.43
C ALA A 467 3.43 14.00 18.80
N ALA A 468 2.92 13.52 17.66
CA ALA A 468 1.73 14.10 17.03
C ALA A 468 0.47 13.98 17.90
N ILE A 469 0.27 12.84 18.57
CA ILE A 469 -0.87 12.63 19.48
C ILE A 469 -0.81 13.60 20.66
N LYS A 470 0.37 13.77 21.28
CA LYS A 470 0.58 14.70 22.40
C LYS A 470 0.30 16.16 22.04
N LEU A 471 0.56 16.56 20.80
CA LEU A 471 0.26 17.89 20.29
C LEU A 471 -1.25 18.09 20.01
N GLY A 472 -2.08 17.05 20.08
CA GLY A 472 -3.52 17.14 19.78
C GLY A 472 -3.85 17.34 18.30
N VAL A 473 -2.88 17.07 17.42
CA VAL A 473 -2.99 17.34 15.97
C VAL A 473 -3.42 16.12 15.15
N VAL A 474 -3.81 15.02 15.81
CA VAL A 474 -4.23 13.77 15.19
C VAL A 474 -5.74 13.63 15.24
N ASP A 475 -6.40 13.41 14.11
CA ASP A 475 -7.84 13.16 14.05
C ASP A 475 -8.19 11.70 14.35
N LYS A 476 -7.30 10.76 13.96
CA LYS A 476 -7.52 9.34 14.22
C LYS A 476 -6.22 8.60 14.52
N VAL A 477 -6.25 7.82 15.61
CA VAL A 477 -5.23 6.80 15.90
C VAL A 477 -5.77 5.45 15.44
N LEU A 478 -5.00 4.72 14.64
CA LEU A 478 -5.42 3.46 14.03
C LEU A 478 -4.32 2.40 14.07
N PRO A 479 -4.69 1.11 14.22
CA PRO A 479 -3.76 0.01 13.97
C PRO A 479 -3.37 -0.03 12.48
N LEU A 480 -2.15 -0.48 12.20
CA LEU A 480 -1.52 -0.47 10.88
C LEU A 480 -2.40 -1.06 9.77
N ASP A 481 -3.07 -2.18 10.04
CA ASP A 481 -3.93 -2.92 9.11
C ASP A 481 -5.18 -2.14 8.66
N ARG A 482 -5.56 -1.09 9.41
CA ARG A 482 -6.72 -0.25 9.10
C ARG A 482 -6.36 1.08 8.43
N ILE A 483 -5.08 1.48 8.48
CA ILE A 483 -4.65 2.80 7.98
C ILE A 483 -4.93 2.94 6.49
N ALA A 484 -4.55 1.98 5.65
CA ALA A 484 -4.74 2.08 4.20
C ALA A 484 -6.22 2.27 3.82
N ASN A 485 -7.09 1.38 4.30
CA ASN A 485 -8.54 1.44 4.03
C ASN A 485 -9.17 2.74 4.56
N HIS A 486 -8.79 3.18 5.76
CA HIS A 486 -9.32 4.42 6.33
C HIS A 486 -8.88 5.65 5.54
N SER A 487 -7.61 5.71 5.13
CA SER A 487 -7.07 6.76 4.27
C SER A 487 -7.84 6.85 2.96
N VAL A 488 -8.04 5.71 2.27
CA VAL A 488 -8.80 5.66 1.01
C VAL A 488 -10.23 6.16 1.19
N ASN A 489 -10.93 5.70 2.23
CA ASN A 489 -12.30 6.15 2.52
C ASN A 489 -12.35 7.65 2.79
N LYS A 490 -11.38 8.19 3.53
CA LYS A 490 -11.33 9.62 3.84
C LYS A 490 -11.04 10.46 2.59
N ILE A 491 -10.13 10.01 1.74
CA ILE A 491 -9.84 10.64 0.45
C ILE A 491 -11.10 10.66 -0.41
N LYS A 492 -11.78 9.52 -0.58
CA LYS A 492 -13.01 9.42 -1.38
C LYS A 492 -14.13 10.31 -0.85
N ASN A 493 -14.27 10.44 0.47
CA ASN A 493 -15.29 11.30 1.08
C ASN A 493 -14.95 12.80 1.07
N ASN A 494 -13.67 13.18 0.95
CA ASN A 494 -13.26 14.58 0.87
C ASN A 494 -13.28 15.13 -0.57
N LEU A 495 -13.23 14.26 -1.58
CA LEU A 495 -13.26 14.62 -3.01
C LEU A 495 -14.69 14.64 -3.60
N VAL A 496 -15.71 14.32 -2.80
CA VAL A 496 -17.14 14.44 -3.10
C VAL A 496 -17.70 15.60 -2.29
#